data_AF-A0A969BHM1-F1
#
_entry.id   AF-A0A969BHM1-F1
#
_cell.length_a   1.000
_cell.length_b   1.000
_cell.length_c   1.000
_cell.angle_alpha   90.00
_cell.angle_beta   90.00
_cell.angle_gamma   90.00
#
_symmetry.space_group_name_H-M   'P 1'
#
loop_
_entity.id
_entity.type
_entity.pdbx_description
1 polymer ?
#
loop_
_entity_poly.entity_id
_entity_poly.type
_entity_poly.pdbx_seq_one_letter_code
_entity_poly.pdbx_strand_id
1 'polypeptide(L)'
;MVLAYTEYLTIAEQERTKRRDIAAWEKESITRINAQRDLLITYLEGSFDERADNFRALFGVVDNALISGDNEQLALALNSITEIAKSSPFKDLANLTSVRAALNNPDHVWEF
;
A
#
# COMPACT_ATOMS: atom_id res chain seq x y z
N MET A 1 29.73 -10.22 51.09
CA MET A 1 29.99 -9.10 50.15
C MET A 1 30.17 -9.58 48.70
N VAL A 2 30.98 -10.63 48.46
CA VAL A 2 31.23 -11.18 47.10
C VAL A 2 29.95 -11.69 46.40
N LEU A 3 29.05 -12.38 47.12
CA LEU A 3 27.83 -12.97 46.54
C LEU A 3 26.87 -11.93 45.93
N ALA A 4 26.64 -10.82 46.65
CA ALA A 4 25.78 -9.73 46.19
C ALA A 4 26.37 -9.00 44.96
N TYR A 5 27.70 -8.91 44.88
CA TYR A 5 28.38 -8.33 43.72
C TYR A 5 28.24 -9.22 42.48
N THR A 6 28.41 -10.54 42.62
CA THR A 6 28.22 -11.49 41.51
C THR A 6 26.77 -11.58 41.05
N GLU A 7 25.81 -11.50 41.98
CA GLU A 7 24.38 -11.45 41.68
C GLU A 7 24.02 -10.17 40.91
N TYR A 8 24.52 -9.02 41.36
CA TYR A 8 24.37 -7.75 40.65
C TYR A 8 24.91 -7.83 39.21
N LEU A 9 26.13 -8.36 39.01
CA LEU A 9 26.70 -8.49 37.67
C LEU A 9 25.86 -9.40 36.77
N THR A 10 25.34 -10.49 37.31
CA THR A 10 24.48 -11.44 36.57
C THR A 10 23.19 -10.76 36.13
N ILE A 11 22.51 -10.06 37.04
CA ILE A 11 21.30 -9.29 36.73
C ILE A 11 21.60 -8.19 35.71
N ALA A 12 22.70 -7.46 35.88
CA ALA A 12 23.09 -6.39 34.96
C ALA A 12 23.30 -6.91 33.53
N GLU A 13 23.96 -8.06 33.35
CA GLU A 13 24.14 -8.68 32.03
C GLU A 13 22.84 -9.24 31.44
N GLN A 14 21.97 -9.84 32.27
CA GLN A 14 20.63 -10.25 31.83
C GLN A 14 19.80 -9.07 31.35
N GLU A 15 19.79 -7.96 32.10
CA GLU A 15 19.06 -6.76 31.74
C GLU A 15 19.68 -6.04 30.53
N ARG A 16 21.00 -6.13 30.32
CA ARG A 16 21.65 -5.67 29.07
C ARG A 16 21.17 -6.45 27.87
N THR A 17 21.12 -7.79 27.99
CA THR A 17 20.60 -8.66 26.94
C THR A 17 19.14 -8.33 26.62
N LYS A 18 18.28 -8.25 27.64
CA LYS A 18 16.85 -7.88 27.45
C LYS A 18 16.68 -6.54 26.75
N ARG A 19 17.43 -5.50 27.13
CA ARG A 19 17.37 -4.20 26.46
C ARG A 19 17.82 -4.28 25.00
N ARG A 20 18.85 -5.06 24.70
CA ARG A 20 19.32 -5.29 23.34
C ARG A 20 18.25 -6.00 22.50
N ASP A 21 17.58 -7.00 23.06
CA ASP A 21 16.51 -7.72 22.37
C ASP A 21 15.32 -6.81 22.08
N ILE A 22 14.92 -5.97 23.04
CA ILE A 22 13.87 -4.96 22.84
C ILE A 22 14.25 -3.99 21.72
N ALA A 23 15.49 -3.48 21.72
CA ALA A 23 15.96 -2.56 20.68
C ALA A 23 16.01 -3.23 19.28
N ALA A 24 16.39 -4.50 19.21
CA ALA A 24 16.37 -5.26 17.97
C ALA A 24 14.94 -5.46 17.46
N TRP A 25 14.02 -5.85 18.35
CA TRP A 25 12.60 -6.02 18.04
C TRP A 25 11.93 -4.72 17.59
N GLU A 26 12.24 -3.60 18.26
CA GLU A 26 11.77 -2.27 17.88
C GLU A 26 12.23 -1.94 16.46
N LYS A 27 13.52 -2.10 16.17
CA LYS A 27 14.10 -1.80 14.86
C LYS A 27 13.46 -2.65 13.76
N GLU A 28 13.31 -3.95 13.99
CA GLU A 28 12.64 -4.86 13.04
C GLU A 28 11.19 -4.43 12.80
N SER A 29 10.46 -4.14 13.88
CA SER A 29 9.05 -3.75 13.79
C SER A 29 8.85 -2.45 13.04
N ILE A 30 9.67 -1.42 13.32
CA ILE A 30 9.64 -0.15 12.58
C ILE A 30 9.98 -0.36 11.11
N THR A 31 11.03 -1.14 10.82
CA THR A 31 11.44 -1.43 9.43
C THR A 31 10.32 -2.11 8.66
N ARG A 32 9.65 -3.11 9.26
CA ARG A 32 8.49 -3.78 8.68
C ARG A 32 7.34 -2.81 8.42
N ILE A 33 6.99 -1.96 9.39
CA ILE A 33 5.91 -0.97 9.25
C ILE A 33 6.21 0.00 8.09
N ASN A 34 7.45 0.47 8.00
CA ASN A 34 7.86 1.39 6.94
C ASN A 34 7.80 0.72 5.56
N ALA A 35 8.29 -0.52 5.42
CA ALA A 35 8.20 -1.26 4.17
C ALA A 35 6.74 -1.49 3.73
N GLN A 36 5.86 -1.82 4.68
CA GLN A 36 4.42 -1.97 4.41
C GLN A 36 3.77 -0.65 3.99
N ARG A 37 4.15 0.47 4.63
CA ARG A 37 3.72 1.81 4.23
C ARG A 37 4.17 2.14 2.81
N ASP A 38 5.44 1.94 2.50
CA ASP A 38 6.00 2.33 1.21
C ASP A 38 5.38 1.54 0.06
N LEU A 39 5.11 0.24 0.27
CA LEU A 39 4.37 -0.59 -0.67
C LEU A 39 2.94 -0.06 -0.90
N LEU A 40 2.22 0.28 0.18
CA LEU A 40 0.88 0.86 0.06
C LEU A 40 0.89 2.20 -0.68
N ILE A 41 1.83 3.09 -0.37
CA ILE A 41 1.94 4.39 -1.06
C ILE A 41 2.23 4.19 -2.54
N THR A 42 3.17 3.29 -2.89
CA THR A 42 3.50 2.98 -4.29
C THR A 42 2.28 2.44 -5.05
N TYR A 43 1.52 1.53 -4.43
CA TYR A 43 0.29 1.01 -5.02
C TYR A 43 -0.74 2.13 -5.25
N LEU A 44 -0.92 3.02 -4.28
CA LEU A 44 -1.84 4.14 -4.40
C LEU A 44 -1.44 5.07 -5.53
N GLU A 45 -0.17 5.47 -5.59
CA GLU A 45 0.36 6.33 -6.65
C GLU A 45 0.12 5.71 -8.03
N GLY A 46 0.46 4.43 -8.22
CA GLY A 46 0.20 3.71 -9.47
C GLY A 46 -1.28 3.67 -9.86
N SER A 47 -2.17 3.37 -8.91
CA SER A 47 -3.61 3.32 -9.17
C SER A 47 -4.18 4.69 -9.57
N PHE A 48 -3.69 5.78 -8.95
CA PHE A 48 -4.11 7.13 -9.32
C PHE A 48 -3.54 7.56 -10.69
N ASP A 49 -2.30 7.21 -11.00
CA ASP A 49 -1.67 7.52 -12.28
C ASP A 49 -2.39 6.80 -13.43
N GLU A 50 -2.65 5.50 -13.29
CA GLU A 50 -3.38 4.72 -14.30
C GLU A 50 -4.80 5.27 -14.52
N ARG A 51 -5.48 5.64 -13.44
CA ARG A 51 -6.79 6.30 -13.54
C ARG A 51 -6.71 7.61 -14.30
N ALA A 52 -5.70 8.43 -14.05
CA ALA A 52 -5.51 9.68 -14.78
C ALA A 52 -5.31 9.42 -16.28
N ASP A 53 -4.51 8.42 -16.63
CA ASP A 53 -4.28 8.02 -18.02
C ASP A 53 -5.54 7.47 -18.70
N ASN A 54 -6.30 6.63 -18.01
CA ASN A 54 -7.58 6.12 -18.49
C ASN A 54 -8.59 7.26 -18.74
N PHE A 55 -8.68 8.25 -17.84
CA PHE A 55 -9.53 9.42 -18.08
C PHE A 55 -9.05 10.25 -19.28
N ARG A 56 -7.75 10.51 -19.41
CA ARG A 56 -7.19 11.25 -20.57
C ARG A 56 -7.53 10.54 -21.88
N ALA A 57 -7.35 9.22 -21.94
CA ALA A 57 -7.68 8.42 -23.11
C ALA A 57 -9.17 8.50 -23.46
N LEU A 58 -10.05 8.34 -22.47
CA LEU A 58 -11.50 8.42 -22.69
C LEU A 58 -11.96 9.81 -23.14
N PHE A 59 -11.39 10.89 -22.59
CA PHE A 59 -11.68 12.24 -23.06
C PHE A 59 -11.21 12.44 -24.51
N GLY A 60 -10.08 11.87 -24.91
CA GLY A 60 -9.68 11.86 -26.32
C GLY A 60 -10.67 11.12 -27.24
N VAL A 61 -11.30 10.04 -26.77
CA VAL A 61 -12.38 9.36 -27.50
C VAL A 61 -13.62 10.26 -27.60
N VAL A 62 -13.99 10.95 -26.52
CA VAL A 62 -15.09 11.93 -26.52
C VAL A 62 -14.85 13.03 -27.55
N ASP A 63 -13.66 13.62 -27.57
CA ASP A 63 -13.31 14.68 -28.52
C ASP A 63 -13.43 14.19 -29.97
N ASN A 64 -12.94 12.98 -30.26
CA ASN A 64 -13.05 12.38 -31.59
C ASN A 64 -14.50 12.10 -31.99
N ALA A 65 -15.31 11.56 -31.08
CA ALA A 65 -16.72 11.27 -31.32
C ALA A 65 -17.54 12.55 -31.60
N LEU A 66 -17.21 13.64 -30.90
CA LEU A 66 -17.83 14.96 -31.14
C LEU A 66 -17.47 15.51 -32.53
N ILE A 67 -16.21 15.35 -32.96
CA ILE A 67 -15.76 15.79 -34.29
C ILE A 67 -16.39 14.96 -35.40
N SER A 68 -16.50 13.65 -35.22
CA SER A 68 -17.05 12.73 -36.22
C SER A 68 -18.58 12.68 -36.25
N GLY A 69 -19.26 13.21 -35.22
CA GLY A 69 -20.71 13.10 -35.05
C GLY A 69 -21.17 11.69 -34.64
N ASP A 70 -20.26 10.87 -34.12
CA ASP A 70 -20.54 9.51 -33.68
C ASP A 70 -21.16 9.50 -32.27
N ASN A 71 -22.49 9.62 -32.22
CA ASN A 71 -23.25 9.64 -30.97
C ASN A 71 -23.18 8.31 -30.21
N GLU A 72 -22.94 7.18 -30.88
CA GLU A 72 -22.82 5.88 -30.21
C GLU A 72 -21.50 5.79 -29.45
N GLN A 73 -20.40 6.16 -30.11
CA GLN A 73 -19.08 6.22 -29.48
C GLN A 73 -19.05 7.23 -28.32
N LEU A 74 -19.70 8.39 -28.51
CA LEU A 74 -19.84 9.39 -27.45
C LEU A 74 -20.54 8.82 -26.21
N ALA A 75 -21.68 8.14 -26.40
CA ALA A 75 -22.44 7.55 -25.30
C ALA A 75 -21.64 6.47 -24.56
N LEU A 76 -20.92 5.61 -25.30
CA LEU A 76 -20.06 4.58 -24.71
C LEU A 76 -18.93 5.20 -23.88
N ALA A 77 -18.22 6.20 -24.42
CA ALA A 77 -17.12 6.86 -23.73
C ALA A 77 -17.58 7.55 -22.44
N LEU A 78 -18.70 8.28 -22.48
CA LEU A 78 -19.27 8.94 -21.29
C LEU A 78 -19.72 7.94 -20.22
N ASN A 79 -20.26 6.78 -20.62
CA ASN A 79 -20.61 5.71 -19.71
C ASN A 79 -19.35 5.15 -19.03
N SER A 80 -18.29 4.83 -19.79
CA SER A 80 -17.01 4.38 -19.24
C SER A 80 -16.40 5.38 -18.26
N ILE A 81 -16.41 6.68 -18.58
CA ILE A 81 -15.96 7.74 -17.65
C ILE A 81 -16.75 7.69 -16.34
N THR A 82 -18.07 7.55 -16.44
CA THR A 82 -18.96 7.49 -15.28
C THR A 82 -18.70 6.25 -14.43
N GLU A 83 -18.49 5.08 -15.04
CA GLU A 83 -18.20 3.85 -14.31
C GLU A 83 -16.84 3.90 -13.60
N ILE A 84 -15.80 4.44 -14.25
CA ILE A 84 -14.50 4.66 -13.60
C ILE A 84 -14.66 5.65 -12.43
N ALA A 85 -15.39 6.74 -12.63
CA ALA A 85 -15.62 7.75 -11.59
C ALA A 85 -16.42 7.21 -10.38
N LYS A 86 -17.35 6.27 -10.60
CA LYS A 86 -18.08 5.58 -9.54
C LYS A 86 -17.22 4.57 -8.78
N SER A 87 -16.19 4.02 -9.43
CA SER A 87 -15.32 3.04 -8.79
C SER A 87 -14.37 3.68 -7.77
N SER A 88 -14.07 2.98 -6.68
CA SER A 88 -13.09 3.44 -5.69
C SER A 88 -11.67 3.04 -6.12
N PRO A 89 -10.66 3.93 -6.03
CA PRO A 89 -9.26 3.53 -6.26
C PRO A 89 -8.76 2.60 -5.16
N PHE A 90 -9.50 2.53 -4.05
CA PHE A 90 -9.22 1.69 -2.90
C PHE A 90 -10.09 0.44 -2.90
N LYS A 91 -10.69 0.04 -4.02
CA LYS A 91 -11.59 -1.12 -4.05
C LYS A 91 -10.87 -2.38 -3.55
N ASP A 92 -9.63 -2.59 -3.96
CA ASP A 92 -8.83 -3.74 -3.53
C ASP A 92 -8.24 -3.56 -2.13
N LEU A 93 -8.19 -2.31 -1.64
CA LEU A 93 -7.84 -1.98 -0.26
C LEU A 93 -9.05 -1.94 0.69
N ALA A 94 -10.26 -2.14 0.18
CA ALA A 94 -11.49 -2.03 0.98
C ALA A 94 -11.55 -3.09 2.09
N ASN A 95 -10.84 -4.21 1.92
CA ASN A 95 -10.67 -5.23 2.95
C ASN A 95 -9.28 -5.17 3.57
N LEU A 96 -9.15 -4.39 4.64
CA LEU A 96 -7.91 -4.25 5.41
C LEU A 96 -7.35 -5.58 5.94
N THR A 97 -8.20 -6.59 6.17
CA THR A 97 -7.76 -7.93 6.59
C THR A 97 -7.03 -8.64 5.45
N SER A 98 -7.58 -8.57 4.23
CA SER A 98 -6.95 -9.13 3.02
C SER A 98 -5.67 -8.38 2.68
N VAL A 99 -5.68 -7.04 2.78
CA VAL A 99 -4.48 -6.20 2.58
C VAL A 99 -3.39 -6.59 3.57
N ARG A 100 -3.73 -6.76 4.86
CA ARG A 100 -2.77 -7.19 5.87
C ARG A 100 -2.21 -8.59 5.57
N ALA A 101 -3.02 -9.50 5.07
CA ALA A 101 -2.55 -10.83 4.67
C ALA A 101 -1.60 -10.76 3.48
N ALA A 102 -1.93 -9.96 2.46
CA ALA A 102 -1.09 -9.70 1.31
C ALA A 102 0.24 -9.05 1.68
N LEU A 103 0.22 -8.04 2.57
CA LEU A 103 1.43 -7.36 3.08
C LEU A 103 2.34 -8.26 3.92
N ASN A 104 1.83 -9.36 4.44
CA ASN A 104 2.61 -10.36 5.17
C ASN A 104 3.09 -11.50 4.26
N ASN A 105 2.68 -11.52 2.99
CA ASN A 105 3.09 -12.52 2.00
C ASN A 105 4.12 -11.90 1.02
N PRO A 106 5.42 -12.27 1.10
CA PRO A 106 6.45 -11.71 0.24
C PRO A 106 6.29 -12.07 -1.24
N ASP A 107 5.52 -13.11 -1.57
CA ASP A 107 5.28 -13.57 -2.95
C ASP A 107 3.98 -13.00 -3.56
N HIS A 108 3.29 -12.12 -2.84
CA HIS A 108 2.03 -11.55 -3.34
C HIS A 108 2.28 -10.55 -4.47
N VAL A 109 1.69 -10.83 -5.63
CA VAL A 109 1.70 -9.93 -6.80
C VAL A 109 0.44 -9.07 -6.76
N TRP A 110 0.63 -7.76 -6.81
CA TRP A 110 -0.46 -6.80 -6.97
C TRP A 110 -0.72 -6.61 -8.47
N GLU A 111 -1.95 -6.87 -8.90
CA GLU A 111 -2.42 -6.55 -10.26
C GLU A 111 -2.93 -5.10 -10.28
N PHE A 112 -2.64 -4.40 -11.37
CA PHE A 112 -3.04 -3.01 -11.62
C PHE A 112 -4.19 -3.00 -12.62
#